data_AF-A0A0G1PJR6-F1
#
_entry.id   AF-A0A0G1PJR6-F1
#
_cell.length_a   1.000
_cell.length_b   1.000
_cell.length_c   1.000
_cell.angle_alpha   90.00
_cell.angle_beta   90.00
_cell.angle_gamma   90.00
#
_symmetry.space_group_name_H-M   'P 1'
#
loop_
_entity.id
_entity.type
_entity.pdbx_description
1 polymer ?
#
loop_
_entity_poly.entity_id
_entity_poly.type
_entity_poly.pdbx_seq_one_letter_code
_entity_poly.pdbx_strand_id
1 'polypeptide(L)'
;MFIFGLVMFFPKGAVANEGVINLRGTGTSGACYASSVFIDGTYKILMTCRELKIALSPEKNRYVAWVEDDLGKQKRLGEIANGKMSSLTDIKFVRIFVTVESDGYGNTPSEDVLLTGFVEPINFGPGIASPPIVTPTPTPTKSAAISPTGVSQTPGESGLGSALGTIFKIALLGFGVLLLVVGVFSFLSRKRSL
;
A
#
# COMPACT_ATOMS: atom_id res chain seq x y z
N MET A 1 13.05 -29.23 -45.26
CA MET A 1 11.92 -29.62 -44.39
C MET A 1 12.34 -29.34 -42.96
N PHE A 2 12.21 -28.07 -42.52
CA PHE A 2 12.60 -27.64 -41.18
C PHE A 2 11.40 -27.80 -40.24
N ILE A 3 11.52 -28.72 -39.29
CA ILE A 3 10.49 -28.95 -38.27
C ILE A 3 10.50 -27.79 -37.29
N PHE A 4 9.32 -27.20 -37.19
CA PHE A 4 8.89 -26.09 -36.37
C PHE A 4 9.11 -26.40 -34.88
N GLY A 5 10.13 -25.81 -34.27
CA GLY A 5 10.34 -25.81 -32.82
C GLY A 5 9.43 -24.77 -32.16
N LEU A 6 8.16 -25.09 -32.00
CA LEU A 6 7.22 -24.29 -31.21
C LEU A 6 7.56 -24.47 -29.72
N VAL A 7 8.51 -23.69 -29.22
CA VAL A 7 8.76 -23.55 -27.78
C VAL A 7 7.51 -22.93 -27.17
N MET A 8 6.70 -23.75 -26.49
CA MET A 8 5.60 -23.27 -25.66
C MET A 8 6.16 -22.41 -24.53
N PHE A 9 6.18 -21.10 -24.74
CA PHE A 9 6.21 -20.13 -23.66
C PHE A 9 4.85 -20.20 -22.96
N PHE A 10 4.78 -20.98 -21.88
CA PHE A 10 3.66 -20.88 -20.95
C PHE A 10 3.73 -19.48 -20.31
N PRO A 11 2.73 -18.61 -20.50
CA PRO A 11 2.66 -17.39 -19.70
C PRO A 11 2.51 -17.84 -18.25
N LYS A 12 3.54 -17.57 -17.43
CA LYS A 12 3.41 -17.67 -15.97
C LYS A 12 2.21 -16.80 -15.61
N GLY A 13 1.15 -17.43 -15.09
CA GLY A 13 -0.04 -16.73 -14.67
C GLY A 13 0.36 -15.55 -13.77
N ALA A 14 -0.17 -14.37 -14.06
CA ALA A 14 0.02 -13.19 -13.24
C ALA A 14 -0.73 -13.40 -11.91
N VAL A 15 -0.05 -14.04 -10.97
CA VAL A 15 -0.52 -14.24 -9.60
C VAL A 15 -0.31 -12.93 -8.86
N ALA A 16 -1.41 -12.31 -8.43
CA ALA A 16 -1.57 -11.25 -7.43
C ALA A 16 -0.43 -10.22 -7.26
N ASN A 17 -0.75 -8.92 -7.33
CA ASN A 17 0.22 -7.83 -7.01
C ASN A 17 0.53 -7.70 -5.51
N GLU A 18 0.13 -8.72 -4.75
CA GLU A 18 0.53 -8.97 -3.38
C GLU A 18 1.71 -9.94 -3.42
N GLY A 19 2.79 -9.56 -2.77
CA GLY A 19 4.03 -10.24 -3.03
C GLY A 19 5.18 -9.75 -2.20
N VAL A 20 6.28 -10.45 -2.34
CA VAL A 20 7.60 -10.02 -1.92
C VAL A 20 8.37 -9.57 -3.15
N ILE A 21 9.21 -8.56 -2.99
CA ILE A 21 10.04 -8.00 -4.04
C ILE A 21 11.47 -7.95 -3.51
N ASN A 22 12.36 -8.68 -4.17
CA ASN A 22 13.79 -8.64 -3.90
C ASN A 22 14.45 -7.75 -4.95
N LEU A 23 14.80 -6.51 -4.59
CA LEU A 23 15.42 -5.56 -5.50
C LEU A 23 16.94 -5.66 -5.44
N ARG A 24 17.56 -5.87 -6.60
CA ARG A 24 19.02 -5.94 -6.77
C ARG A 24 19.44 -5.14 -7.99
N GLY A 25 20.68 -4.69 -8.01
CA GLY A 25 21.25 -3.93 -9.12
C GLY A 25 22.49 -4.60 -9.69
N THR A 26 22.77 -4.33 -10.96
CA THR A 26 24.02 -4.73 -11.61
C THR A 26 25.08 -3.68 -11.31
N GLY A 27 26.07 -4.01 -10.47
CA GLY A 27 27.18 -3.12 -10.14
C GLY A 27 26.95 -2.22 -8.91
N THR A 28 25.82 -2.34 -8.23
CA THR A 28 25.56 -1.72 -6.92
C THR A 28 25.60 -2.79 -5.83
N SER A 29 26.26 -2.49 -4.70
CA SER A 29 26.27 -3.38 -3.53
C SER A 29 24.96 -3.35 -2.75
N GLY A 30 24.17 -2.29 -2.92
CA GLY A 30 22.89 -2.11 -2.25
C GLY A 30 21.85 -3.16 -2.65
N ALA A 31 20.98 -3.49 -1.70
CA ALA A 31 19.84 -4.36 -1.94
C ALA A 31 18.63 -3.84 -1.16
N CYS A 32 17.44 -4.03 -1.72
CA CYS A 32 16.19 -3.76 -1.01
C CYS A 32 15.30 -4.99 -0.99
N TYR A 33 14.55 -5.12 0.09
CA TYR A 33 13.44 -6.03 0.22
C TYR A 33 12.18 -5.19 0.37
N ALA A 34 11.13 -5.52 -0.38
CA ALA A 34 9.81 -4.95 -0.18
C ALA A 34 8.74 -6.03 -0.07
N SER A 35 7.69 -5.74 0.67
CA SER A 35 6.47 -6.52 0.69
C SER A 35 5.29 -5.62 0.30
N SER A 36 4.36 -6.19 -0.44
CA SER A 36 3.12 -5.55 -0.90
C SER A 36 1.93 -6.38 -0.45
N VAL A 37 0.96 -5.74 0.21
CA VAL A 37 -0.30 -6.36 0.63
C VAL A 37 -1.44 -5.46 0.21
N PHE A 38 -2.49 -6.03 -0.38
CA PHE A 38 -3.67 -5.32 -0.80
C PHE A 38 -4.66 -5.23 0.37
N ILE A 39 -4.99 -4.00 0.77
CA ILE A 39 -5.86 -3.72 1.89
C ILE A 39 -6.84 -2.63 1.44
N ASP A 40 -8.14 -2.92 1.50
CA ASP A 40 -9.23 -1.96 1.28
C ASP A 40 -9.09 -1.13 -0.01
N GLY A 41 -8.71 -1.77 -1.12
CA GLY A 41 -8.62 -1.12 -2.43
C GLY A 41 -7.25 -0.50 -2.75
N THR A 42 -6.27 -0.61 -1.85
CA THR A 42 -4.92 -0.07 -2.06
C THR A 42 -3.84 -1.09 -1.69
N TYR A 43 -2.72 -1.06 -2.41
CA TYR A 43 -1.51 -1.79 -2.05
C TYR A 43 -0.71 -1.02 -1.02
N LYS A 44 -0.52 -1.61 0.14
CA LYS A 44 0.41 -1.15 1.16
C LYS A 44 1.76 -1.79 0.94
N ILE A 45 2.76 -0.96 0.65
CA ILE A 45 4.11 -1.36 0.36
C ILE A 45 5.02 -0.96 1.53
N LEU A 46 5.75 -1.93 2.06
CA LEU A 46 6.80 -1.71 3.05
C LEU A 46 8.12 -2.13 2.44
N MET A 47 9.12 -1.25 2.49
CA MET A 47 10.43 -1.49 1.90
C MET A 47 11.53 -1.22 2.92
N THR A 48 12.56 -2.07 2.90
CA THR A 48 13.81 -1.87 3.60
C THR A 48 14.98 -2.07 2.65
N CYS A 49 15.96 -1.19 2.74
CA CYS A 49 17.17 -1.21 1.94
C CYS A 49 18.40 -1.24 2.82
N ARG A 50 19.43 -1.92 2.34
CA ARG A 50 20.75 -1.97 2.97
C ARG A 50 21.81 -1.55 1.97
N GLU A 51 22.87 -0.94 2.47
CA GLU A 51 24.07 -0.60 1.69
C GLU A 51 23.80 0.31 0.47
N LEU A 52 22.77 1.14 0.56
CA LEU A 52 22.59 2.26 -0.37
C LEU A 52 23.66 3.32 -0.07
N LYS A 53 24.54 3.61 -1.03
CA LYS A 53 25.63 4.59 -0.85
C LYS A 53 25.06 6.00 -0.73
N ILE A 54 25.26 6.69 0.39
CA ILE A 54 24.51 7.92 0.71
C ILE A 54 24.72 9.11 -0.26
N ALA A 55 25.66 9.06 -1.21
CA ALA A 55 25.70 9.99 -2.33
C ALA A 55 26.48 9.39 -3.51
N LEU A 56 25.86 9.32 -4.69
CA LEU A 56 26.61 9.07 -5.93
C LEU A 56 27.25 10.38 -6.45
N SER A 57 26.58 11.51 -6.23
CA SER A 57 27.10 12.86 -6.43
C SER A 57 26.44 13.84 -5.43
N PRO A 58 26.98 15.06 -5.23
CA PRO A 58 26.39 16.06 -4.31
C PRO A 58 24.95 16.45 -4.69
N GLU A 59 24.63 16.35 -5.98
CA GLU A 59 23.33 16.69 -6.55
C GLU A 59 22.38 15.49 -6.53
N LYS A 60 22.87 14.25 -6.56
CA LYS A 60 22.08 13.01 -6.61
C LYS A 60 22.19 12.27 -5.28
N ASN A 61 21.39 12.72 -4.32
CA ASN A 61 21.43 12.25 -2.93
C ASN A 61 20.10 11.69 -2.43
N ARG A 62 19.06 11.59 -3.27
CA ARG A 62 17.76 11.06 -2.90
C ARG A 62 17.48 9.75 -3.60
N TYR A 63 17.15 8.73 -2.83
CA TYR A 63 16.70 7.45 -3.34
C TYR A 63 15.19 7.47 -3.47
N VAL A 64 14.67 7.23 -4.66
CA VAL A 64 13.21 7.23 -4.90
C VAL A 64 12.78 5.89 -5.44
N ALA A 65 11.74 5.34 -4.84
CA ALA A 65 11.11 4.10 -5.28
C ALA A 65 9.95 4.40 -6.23
N TRP A 66 9.84 3.55 -7.25
CA TRP A 66 8.85 3.63 -8.31
C TRP A 66 8.24 2.26 -8.55
N VAL A 67 6.98 2.24 -8.96
CA VAL A 67 6.29 1.05 -9.44
C VAL A 67 6.07 1.15 -10.94
N GLU A 68 6.10 -0.01 -11.60
CA GLU A 68 5.77 -0.15 -13.02
C GLU A 68 4.65 -1.18 -13.17
N ASP A 69 3.61 -0.83 -13.94
CA ASP A 69 2.53 -1.74 -14.30
C ASP A 69 2.89 -2.67 -15.48
N ASP A 70 1.98 -3.56 -15.83
CA ASP A 70 2.13 -4.50 -16.94
C ASP A 70 2.17 -3.83 -18.32
N LEU A 71 1.73 -2.56 -18.41
CA LEU A 71 1.79 -1.73 -19.60
C LEU A 71 3.03 -0.82 -19.64
N GLY A 72 3.91 -0.91 -18.64
CA GLY A 72 5.11 -0.08 -18.52
C GLY A 72 4.86 1.32 -17.98
N LYS A 73 3.65 1.63 -17.49
CA LYS A 73 3.35 2.91 -16.85
C LYS A 73 4.01 2.95 -15.47
N GLN A 74 4.74 4.03 -15.24
CA GLN A 74 5.49 4.23 -14.00
C GLN A 74 4.75 5.19 -13.08
N LYS A 75 4.75 4.90 -11.79
CA LYS A 75 4.22 5.78 -10.75
C LYS A 75 5.18 5.84 -9.58
N ARG A 76 5.36 7.04 -9.03
CA ARG A 76 6.19 7.26 -7.87
C ARG A 76 5.57 6.66 -6.60
N LEU A 77 6.37 5.93 -5.82
CA LEU A 77 5.98 5.50 -4.48
C LEU A 77 6.41 6.48 -3.40
N GLY A 78 7.63 7.01 -3.50
CA GLY A 78 8.17 7.94 -2.51
C GLY A 78 9.68 7.83 -2.32
N GLU A 79 10.21 8.67 -1.44
CA GLU A 79 11.62 8.68 -1.06
C GLU A 79 11.94 7.57 -0.04
N ILE A 80 13.10 6.93 -0.19
CA ILE A 80 13.64 5.96 0.74
C ILE A 80 14.52 6.68 1.74
N ALA A 81 13.96 6.97 2.92
CA ALA A 81 14.67 7.65 4.00
C ALA A 81 15.28 6.62 4.95
N ASN A 82 16.57 6.75 5.27
CA ASN A 82 17.28 5.86 6.21
C ASN A 82 17.12 4.37 5.87
N GLY A 83 17.08 4.04 4.58
CA GLY A 83 16.90 2.67 4.10
C GLY A 83 15.53 2.08 4.41
N LYS A 84 14.50 2.90 4.62
CA LYS A 84 13.12 2.46 4.85
C LYS A 84 12.14 3.30 4.03
N MET A 85 11.05 2.68 3.61
CA MET A 85 9.93 3.36 2.96
C MET A 85 8.63 2.63 3.27
N SER A 86 7.56 3.39 3.42
CA SER A 86 6.19 2.89 3.50
C SER A 86 5.35 3.74 2.56
N SER A 87 4.59 3.11 1.68
CA SER A 87 3.75 3.82 0.72
C SER A 87 2.45 3.07 0.45
N LEU A 88 1.47 3.79 -0.08
CA LEU A 88 0.20 3.27 -0.53
C LEU A 88 0.07 3.56 -2.03
N THR A 89 -0.43 2.58 -2.80
CA THR A 89 -0.76 2.80 -4.19
C THR A 89 -2.02 2.06 -4.61
N ASP A 90 -2.87 2.72 -5.37
CA ASP A 90 -4.08 2.18 -5.99
C ASP A 90 -3.78 1.48 -7.33
N ILE A 91 -2.60 1.68 -7.90
CA ILE A 91 -2.22 1.04 -9.16
C ILE A 91 -1.71 -0.38 -8.93
N LYS A 92 -2.13 -1.28 -9.81
CA LYS A 92 -1.54 -2.60 -9.99
C LYS A 92 -0.12 -2.43 -10.58
N PHE A 93 0.83 -3.21 -10.09
CA PHE A 93 2.22 -3.16 -10.53
C PHE A 93 2.85 -4.55 -10.58
N VAL A 94 3.82 -4.73 -11.46
CA VAL A 94 4.57 -6.00 -11.65
C VAL A 94 6.03 -5.88 -11.23
N ARG A 95 6.51 -4.64 -11.06
CA ARG A 95 7.91 -4.33 -10.75
C ARG A 95 8.02 -3.14 -9.82
N ILE A 96 9.01 -3.16 -8.95
CA ILE A 96 9.47 -1.99 -8.21
C ILE A 96 10.92 -1.73 -8.60
N PHE A 97 11.28 -0.48 -8.81
CA PHE A 97 12.64 -0.05 -9.07
C PHE A 97 13.00 1.19 -8.27
N VAL A 98 14.29 1.40 -8.05
CA VAL A 98 14.85 2.51 -7.27
C VAL A 98 15.78 3.31 -8.15
N THR A 99 15.58 4.61 -8.18
CA THR A 99 16.44 5.57 -8.86
C THR A 99 17.15 6.47 -7.86
N VAL A 100 18.17 7.18 -8.34
CA VAL A 100 18.70 8.35 -7.64
C VAL A 100 18.22 9.61 -8.32
N GLU A 101 17.57 10.46 -7.54
CA GLU A 101 17.02 11.72 -7.99
C GLU A 101 17.82 12.88 -7.42
N SER A 102 17.87 13.97 -8.19
CA SER A 102 18.39 15.25 -7.71
C SER A 102 17.33 16.09 -7.02
N ASP A 103 16.06 15.88 -7.38
CA ASP A 103 14.92 16.52 -6.75
C ASP A 103 14.09 15.52 -5.93
N GLY A 104 13.36 16.06 -4.96
CA GLY A 104 12.46 15.28 -4.13
C GLY A 104 11.04 15.18 -4.68
N TYR A 105 10.71 15.74 -5.84
CA TYR A 105 9.31 15.99 -6.26
C TYR A 105 9.01 15.71 -7.74
N GLY A 106 9.98 15.21 -8.50
CA GLY A 106 9.81 14.78 -9.88
C GLY A 106 8.72 13.71 -10.02
N ASN A 107 7.95 13.82 -11.10
CA ASN A 107 6.88 12.87 -11.45
C ASN A 107 7.34 11.81 -12.46
N THR A 108 8.59 11.91 -12.93
CA THR A 108 9.24 11.00 -13.85
C THR A 108 10.53 10.51 -13.22
N PRO A 109 10.83 9.20 -13.30
CA PRO A 109 12.09 8.68 -12.80
C PRO A 109 13.27 9.19 -13.62
N SER A 110 14.42 9.34 -12.98
CA SER A 110 15.68 9.53 -13.67
C SER A 110 16.10 8.27 -14.44
N GLU A 111 17.01 8.44 -15.40
CA GLU A 111 17.60 7.33 -16.16
C GLU A 111 18.49 6.43 -15.28
N ASP A 112 18.88 6.90 -14.09
CA ASP A 112 19.79 6.19 -13.18
C ASP A 112 19.04 5.19 -12.30
N VAL A 113 18.60 4.09 -12.91
CA VAL A 113 18.00 2.96 -12.19
C VAL A 113 19.09 2.15 -11.51
N LEU A 114 19.05 2.10 -10.17
CA LEU A 114 20.05 1.39 -9.38
C LEU A 114 19.64 -0.02 -9.02
N LEU A 115 18.38 -0.22 -8.65
CA LEU A 115 17.87 -1.49 -8.16
C LEU A 115 16.54 -1.78 -8.85
N THR A 116 16.32 -3.04 -9.18
CA THR A 116 15.08 -3.50 -9.82
C THR A 116 14.69 -4.86 -9.25
N GLY A 117 13.39 -5.08 -9.12
CA GLY A 117 12.83 -6.34 -8.64
C GLY A 117 11.41 -6.53 -9.12
N PHE A 118 11.07 -7.77 -9.46
CA PHE A 118 9.72 -8.17 -9.86
C PHE A 118 8.92 -8.67 -8.65
N VAL A 119 7.60 -8.54 -8.73
CA VAL A 119 6.70 -9.07 -7.71
C VAL A 119 6.73 -10.60 -7.77
N GLU A 120 7.10 -11.21 -6.65
CA GLU A 120 7.07 -12.65 -6.44
C GLU A 120 5.90 -13.00 -5.50
N PRO A 121 5.13 -14.06 -5.80
CA PRO A 121 4.01 -14.47 -4.94
C PRO A 121 4.46 -14.78 -3.51
N ILE A 122 3.65 -14.38 -2.53
CA ILE A 122 3.88 -14.75 -1.13
C ILE A 122 3.60 -16.24 -0.96
N ASN A 123 4.61 -17.00 -0.52
CA ASN A 123 4.41 -18.39 -0.09
C ASN A 123 4.00 -18.41 1.39
N PHE A 124 2.70 -18.59 1.65
CA PHE A 124 2.15 -18.70 3.01
C PHE A 124 2.40 -20.07 3.68
N GLY A 125 3.08 -21.00 2.98
CA GLY A 125 3.31 -22.36 3.46
C GLY A 125 2.03 -23.22 3.43
N PRO A 126 2.06 -24.41 4.04
CA PRO A 126 0.94 -25.37 4.03
C PRO A 126 -0.29 -24.91 4.84
N GLY A 127 -0.25 -23.73 5.44
CA GLY A 127 -1.25 -23.26 6.39
C GLY A 127 -1.30 -24.11 7.66
N ILE A 128 -2.11 -23.69 8.61
CA ILE A 128 -2.50 -24.54 9.74
C ILE A 128 -3.66 -25.36 9.19
N ALA A 129 -3.44 -26.64 8.88
CA ALA A 129 -4.54 -27.56 8.67
C ALA A 129 -5.38 -27.49 9.94
N SER A 130 -6.64 -27.05 9.81
CA SER A 130 -7.57 -27.07 10.93
C SER A 130 -7.51 -28.47 11.53
N PRO A 131 -7.28 -28.64 12.85
CA PRO A 131 -7.33 -29.97 13.45
C PRO A 131 -8.65 -30.62 13.02
N PRO A 132 -8.66 -31.93 12.71
CA PRO A 132 -9.88 -32.60 12.29
C PRO A 132 -10.97 -32.26 13.30
N ILE A 133 -12.14 -31.86 12.80
CA ILE A 133 -13.33 -31.67 13.63
C ILE A 133 -13.48 -32.98 14.41
N VAL A 134 -13.15 -32.95 15.70
CA VAL A 134 -13.47 -34.05 16.59
C VAL A 134 -14.98 -34.11 16.62
N THR A 135 -15.53 -35.10 15.94
CA THR A 135 -16.96 -35.42 16.00
C THR A 135 -17.31 -35.50 17.49
N PRO A 136 -18.25 -34.69 17.99
CA PRO A 136 -18.58 -34.70 19.41
C PRO A 136 -19.02 -36.12 19.79
N THR A 137 -18.41 -36.68 20.82
CA THR A 137 -18.87 -37.92 21.44
C THR A 137 -20.36 -37.77 21.76
N PRO A 138 -21.23 -38.71 21.34
CA PRO A 138 -22.67 -38.60 21.58
C PRO A 138 -22.92 -38.45 23.08
N THR A 139 -23.51 -37.32 23.45
CA THR A 139 -24.00 -37.08 24.80
C THR A 139 -25.14 -38.08 25.07
N PRO A 140 -25.13 -38.83 26.19
CA PRO A 140 -26.21 -39.76 26.49
C PRO A 140 -27.54 -39.03 26.62
N THR A 141 -28.53 -39.48 25.84
CA THR A 141 -29.91 -38.99 25.83
C THR A 141 -30.51 -39.04 27.23
N LYS A 142 -30.75 -37.88 27.83
CA LYS A 142 -31.55 -37.76 29.05
C LYS A 142 -33.01 -37.50 28.66
N SER A 143 -33.89 -38.37 29.15
CA SER A 143 -35.34 -38.33 28.97
C SER A 143 -35.96 -37.01 29.43
N ALA A 144 -37.07 -36.65 28.77
CA ALA A 144 -37.68 -35.33 28.71
C ALA A 144 -38.48 -34.89 29.96
N ALA A 145 -38.82 -33.59 29.89
CA ALA A 145 -39.88 -32.83 30.60
C ALA A 145 -39.38 -32.08 31.87
N ILE A 146 -39.70 -30.79 32.14
CA ILE A 146 -40.86 -29.93 31.79
C ILE A 146 -40.43 -28.43 31.74
N SER A 147 -41.16 -27.62 30.98
CA SER A 147 -41.11 -26.14 30.81
C SER A 147 -41.50 -25.34 32.10
N PRO A 148 -41.25 -24.01 32.22
CA PRO A 148 -42.20 -23.01 31.68
C PRO A 148 -41.59 -21.67 31.14
N THR A 149 -42.37 -21.03 30.24
CA THR A 149 -42.73 -19.59 30.06
C THR A 149 -41.84 -18.53 30.73
N GLY A 150 -41.33 -17.43 30.15
CA GLY A 150 -41.59 -16.67 28.92
C GLY A 150 -41.71 -15.17 29.28
N VAL A 151 -40.86 -14.26 28.76
CA VAL A 151 -41.09 -12.78 28.72
C VAL A 151 -40.32 -12.15 27.53
N SER A 152 -40.95 -11.14 26.93
CA SER A 152 -40.68 -10.40 25.68
C SER A 152 -39.92 -9.07 25.89
N GLN A 153 -39.60 -8.39 24.76
CA GLN A 153 -39.25 -6.96 24.55
C GLN A 153 -37.76 -6.55 24.67
N THR A 154 -37.12 -5.71 23.84
CA THR A 154 -37.43 -4.88 22.63
C THR A 154 -36.09 -4.36 22.06
N PRO A 155 -35.99 -3.94 20.78
CA PRO A 155 -34.78 -3.38 20.16
C PRO A 155 -34.60 -1.89 20.49
N GLY A 156 -33.37 -1.47 20.82
CA GLY A 156 -33.01 -0.08 21.07
C GLY A 156 -32.14 0.49 19.95
N GLU A 157 -32.74 1.30 19.08
CA GLU A 157 -32.08 2.22 18.17
C GLU A 157 -31.33 3.36 18.93
N SER A 158 -30.47 4.04 18.17
CA SER A 158 -30.11 5.47 18.31
C SER A 158 -28.85 5.82 19.12
N GLY A 159 -27.76 6.09 18.40
CA GLY A 159 -26.55 6.72 18.96
C GLY A 159 -25.53 7.26 17.97
N LEU A 160 -25.87 7.51 16.69
CA LEU A 160 -24.92 8.07 15.69
C LEU A 160 -25.01 9.59 15.50
N GLY A 161 -25.89 10.28 16.24
CA GLY A 161 -26.15 11.72 16.05
C GLY A 161 -25.20 12.69 16.77
N SER A 162 -24.37 12.23 17.72
CA SER A 162 -23.58 13.14 18.57
C SER A 162 -22.15 13.40 18.09
N ALA A 163 -21.60 12.57 17.21
CA ALA A 163 -20.21 12.70 16.74
C ALA A 163 -20.06 13.59 15.49
N LEU A 164 -21.08 13.61 14.62
CA LEU A 164 -21.04 14.38 13.36
C LEU A 164 -21.16 15.89 13.58
N GLY A 165 -21.90 16.33 14.61
CA GLY A 165 -22.09 17.75 14.91
C GLY A 165 -20.81 18.47 15.38
N THR A 166 -19.89 17.75 16.02
CA THR A 166 -18.63 18.32 16.53
C THR A 166 -17.59 18.47 15.40
N ILE A 167 -17.52 17.48 14.49
CA ILE A 167 -16.59 17.51 13.36
C ILE A 167 -16.99 18.62 12.36
N PHE A 168 -18.29 18.81 12.11
CA PHE A 168 -18.77 19.86 11.21
C PHE A 168 -18.46 21.27 11.74
N LYS A 169 -18.57 21.49 13.07
CA LYS A 169 -18.23 22.79 13.70
C LYS A 169 -16.73 23.11 13.61
N ILE A 170 -15.86 22.11 13.77
CA ILE A 170 -14.40 22.30 13.66
C ILE A 170 -14.00 22.59 12.20
N ALA A 171 -14.60 21.89 11.24
CA ALA A 171 -14.34 22.13 9.82
C ALA A 171 -14.77 23.54 9.37
N LEU A 172 -15.92 24.02 9.84
CA LEU A 172 -16.45 25.34 9.46
C LEU A 172 -15.64 26.49 10.07
N LEU A 173 -15.18 26.35 11.32
CA LEU A 173 -14.29 27.32 11.95
C LEU A 173 -12.91 27.35 11.28
N GLY A 174 -12.32 26.18 10.98
CA GLY A 174 -11.04 26.10 10.28
C GLY A 174 -11.07 26.71 8.89
N PHE A 175 -12.14 26.42 8.12
CA PHE A 175 -12.31 26.99 6.78
C PHE A 175 -12.56 28.50 6.81
N GLY A 176 -13.31 29.01 7.79
CA GLY A 176 -13.53 30.45 7.97
C GLY A 176 -12.24 31.22 8.24
N VAL A 177 -11.35 30.69 9.10
CA VAL A 177 -10.04 31.29 9.36
C VAL A 177 -9.17 31.29 8.11
N LEU A 178 -9.16 30.19 7.35
CA LEU A 178 -8.43 30.10 6.08
C LEU A 178 -8.87 31.17 5.08
N LEU A 179 -10.18 31.36 4.90
CA LEU A 179 -10.72 32.36 3.99
C LEU A 179 -10.37 33.80 4.41
N LEU A 180 -10.36 34.09 5.72
CA LEU A 180 -9.94 35.39 6.24
C LEU A 180 -8.47 35.66 5.91
N VAL A 181 -7.59 34.68 6.11
CA VAL A 181 -6.16 34.81 5.80
C VAL A 181 -5.95 35.08 4.30
N VAL A 182 -6.55 34.28 3.43
CA VAL A 182 -6.45 34.45 1.97
C VAL A 182 -7.04 35.79 1.52
N GLY A 183 -8.15 36.22 2.11
CA GLY A 183 -8.76 37.52 1.84
C GLY A 183 -7.86 38.70 2.22
N VAL A 184 -7.24 38.66 3.40
CA VAL A 184 -6.30 39.70 3.85
C VAL A 184 -5.06 39.73 2.97
N PHE A 185 -4.47 38.58 2.64
CA PHE A 185 -3.31 38.53 1.74
C PHE A 185 -3.64 39.02 0.33
N SER A 186 -4.82 38.69 -0.19
CA SER A 186 -5.28 39.18 -1.49
C SER A 186 -5.49 40.69 -1.50
N PHE A 187 -6.05 41.25 -0.42
CA PHE A 187 -6.24 42.69 -0.26
C PHE A 187 -4.90 43.43 -0.11
N LEU A 188 -3.98 42.92 0.71
CA LEU A 188 -2.64 43.48 0.87
C LEU A 188 -1.84 43.43 -0.44
N SER A 189 -1.96 42.34 -1.19
CA SER A 189 -1.29 42.19 -2.49
C SER A 189 -1.84 43.19 -3.51
N ARG A 190 -3.16 43.42 -3.52
CA ARG A 190 -3.80 44.41 -4.40
C ARG A 190 -3.43 45.85 -4.02
N LYS A 191 -3.31 46.15 -2.72
CA LYS A 191 -2.94 47.49 -2.23
C LYS A 191 -1.47 47.83 -2.49
N ARG A 192 -0.61 46.84 -2.71
CA ARG A 192 0.82 47.00 -3.04
C ARG A 192 1.07 47.13 -4.55
N SER A 193 0.05 46.88 -5.38
CA SER A 193 0.09 46.91 -6.84
C SER A 193 -0.57 48.17 -7.45
N LEU A 194 -1.06 49.09 -6.61
CA LEU A 194 -1.53 50.43 -6.95
C LEU A 194 -0.56 51.45 -6.38
#